data_AF-A0A286G3Y6-F1
#
_entry.id   AF-A0A286G3Y6-F1
#
_cell.length_a   1.000
_cell.length_b   1.000
_cell.length_c   1.000
_cell.angle_alpha   90.00
_cell.angle_beta   90.00
_cell.angle_gamma   90.00
#
_symmetry.space_group_name_H-M   'P 1'
#
loop_
_entity.id
_entity.type
_entity.pdbx_description
1 polymer ?
#
loop_
_entity_poly.entity_id
_entity_poly.type
_entity_poly.pdbx_seq_one_letter_code
_entity_poly.pdbx_strand_id
1 'polypeptide(L)'
;MNNPSPYNYSHNVSTAEIEIVLAEWLSAMSDFHTYYKILTICINKSTSEQILTSDGNLRVGQCSINELRDLMSMMKSELGKLFQHVDQINTIGDDSSRVDYKTIVGHTTVLQQLNKEVKEHLYLVALPAS
;
A
#
# COMPACT_ATOMS: atom_id res chain seq x y z
N MET A 1 36.04 -16.57 37.28
CA MET A 1 35.43 -17.12 36.05
C MET A 1 34.33 -16.16 35.65
N ASN A 2 34.58 -15.31 34.64
CA ASN A 2 33.61 -14.33 34.14
C ASN A 2 32.97 -14.91 32.88
N ASN A 3 31.67 -15.20 32.93
CA ASN A 3 30.88 -15.56 31.76
C ASN A 3 30.50 -14.30 30.99
N PRO A 4 30.82 -14.17 29.69
CA PRO A 4 30.28 -13.09 28.87
C PRO A 4 28.82 -13.38 28.53
N SER A 5 27.94 -12.41 28.84
CA SER A 5 26.52 -12.44 28.48
C SER A 5 26.34 -12.40 26.95
N PRO A 6 25.52 -13.29 26.34
CA PRO A 6 25.38 -13.39 24.88
C PRO A 6 24.36 -12.43 24.27
N TYR A 7 23.80 -11.49 25.05
CA TYR A 7 22.73 -10.62 24.57
C TYR A 7 23.21 -9.19 24.40
N ASN A 8 23.81 -8.90 23.25
CA ASN A 8 23.91 -7.52 22.77
C ASN A 8 23.93 -7.48 21.23
N TYR A 9 22.87 -7.99 20.61
CA TYR A 9 22.55 -7.65 19.22
C TYR A 9 21.77 -6.33 19.20
N SER A 10 22.49 -5.22 19.38
CA SER A 10 21.96 -3.93 18.97
C SER A 10 22.07 -3.87 17.44
N HIS A 11 21.01 -4.25 16.74
CA HIS A 11 20.84 -3.99 15.31
C HIS A 11 20.71 -2.47 15.12
N ASN A 12 21.83 -1.75 15.18
CA ASN A 12 21.87 -0.35 14.84
C ASN A 12 21.69 -0.27 13.32
N VAL A 13 20.45 -0.08 12.87
CA VAL A 13 20.13 0.27 11.49
C VAL A 13 20.94 1.51 11.15
N SER A 14 21.71 1.45 10.07
CA SER A 14 22.53 2.57 9.62
C SER A 14 21.66 3.70 9.07
N THR A 15 22.13 4.93 9.16
CA THR A 15 21.44 6.10 8.59
C THR A 15 21.14 5.93 7.10
N ALA A 16 22.05 5.29 6.36
CA ALA A 16 21.87 5.01 4.93
C ALA A 16 20.71 4.04 4.65
N GLU A 17 20.55 3.00 5.47
CA GLU A 17 19.39 2.10 5.37
C GLU A 17 18.10 2.87 5.63
N ILE A 18 18.08 3.74 6.65
CA ILE A 18 16.91 4.57 6.97
C ILE A 18 16.52 5.45 5.77
N GLU A 19 17.49 6.12 5.15
CA GLU A 19 17.27 6.96 3.96
C GLU A 19 16.69 6.15 2.79
N ILE A 20 17.18 4.94 2.53
CA ILE A 20 16.67 4.07 1.46
C ILE A 20 15.20 3.73 1.69
N VAL A 21 14.83 3.29 2.90
CA VAL A 21 13.44 2.91 3.18
C VAL A 21 12.50 4.11 3.16
N LEU A 22 12.96 5.29 3.60
CA LEU A 22 12.17 6.51 3.46
C LEU A 22 11.96 6.87 1.98
N ALA A 23 12.98 6.69 1.14
CA ALA A 23 12.85 6.92 -0.31
C ALA A 23 11.90 5.90 -0.97
N GLU A 24 12.02 4.62 -0.64
CA GLU A 24 11.11 3.56 -1.12
C GLU A 24 9.67 3.81 -0.67
N TRP A 25 9.49 4.26 0.57
CA TRP A 25 8.20 4.63 1.11
C TRP A 25 7.58 5.82 0.37
N LEU A 26 8.35 6.91 0.16
CA LEU A 26 7.90 8.06 -0.61
C LEU A 26 7.51 7.68 -2.04
N SER A 27 8.29 6.81 -2.68
CA SER A 27 7.98 6.28 -4.01
C SER A 27 6.66 5.49 -3.99
N ALA A 28 6.49 4.56 -3.05
CA ALA A 28 5.28 3.76 -2.92
C ALA A 28 4.04 4.62 -2.66
N MET A 29 4.18 5.70 -1.88
CA MET A 29 3.10 6.65 -1.60
C MET A 29 2.74 7.50 -2.83
N SER A 30 3.72 7.91 -3.63
CA SER A 30 3.47 8.63 -4.89
C SER A 30 2.70 7.75 -5.88
N ASP A 31 3.13 6.49 -6.03
CA ASP A 31 2.45 5.50 -6.87
C ASP A 31 1.05 5.22 -6.37
N PHE A 32 0.89 5.02 -5.06
CA PHE A 32 -0.41 4.84 -4.40
C PHE A 32 -1.38 5.95 -4.75
N HIS A 33 -0.95 7.21 -4.58
CA HIS A 33 -1.81 8.36 -4.82
C HIS A 33 -2.22 8.46 -6.30
N THR A 34 -1.30 8.15 -7.21
CA THR A 34 -1.56 8.11 -8.65
C THR A 34 -2.60 7.03 -8.97
N TYR A 35 -2.37 5.79 -8.52
CA TYR A 35 -3.24 4.65 -8.79
C TYR A 35 -4.62 4.80 -8.14
N TYR A 36 -4.67 5.31 -6.92
CA TYR A 36 -5.92 5.59 -6.23
C TYR A 36 -6.79 6.61 -7.00
N LYS A 37 -6.17 7.67 -7.55
CA LYS A 37 -6.89 8.64 -8.40
C LYS A 37 -7.42 8.00 -9.67
N ILE A 38 -6.62 7.19 -10.35
CA ILE A 38 -7.03 6.51 -11.58
C ILE A 38 -8.19 5.54 -11.27
N LEU A 39 -8.08 4.72 -10.22
CA LEU A 39 -9.17 3.84 -9.77
C LEU A 39 -10.46 4.61 -9.49
N THR A 40 -10.35 5.75 -8.80
CA THR A 40 -11.50 6.61 -8.51
C THR A 40 -12.16 7.09 -9.80
N ILE A 41 -11.37 7.51 -10.80
CA ILE A 41 -11.89 7.91 -12.11
C ILE A 41 -12.55 6.73 -12.82
N CYS A 42 -11.91 5.56 -12.86
CA CYS A 42 -12.45 4.36 -13.52
C CYS A 42 -13.77 3.90 -12.89
N ILE A 43 -13.86 3.88 -11.56
CA ILE A 43 -15.08 3.49 -10.84
C ILE A 43 -16.19 4.52 -11.08
N ASN A 44 -15.87 5.82 -11.08
CA ASN A 44 -16.85 6.92 -11.20
C ASN A 44 -17.22 7.30 -12.63
N LYS A 45 -16.50 6.85 -13.67
CA LYS A 45 -16.85 7.04 -15.09
C LYS A 45 -18.11 6.26 -15.53
N SER A 46 -19.00 6.01 -14.58
CA SER A 46 -19.92 4.88 -14.51
C SER A 46 -21.08 4.86 -15.49
N THR A 47 -21.11 5.75 -16.48
CA THR A 47 -22.33 6.03 -17.24
C THR A 47 -22.21 5.81 -18.74
N SER A 48 -21.02 5.70 -19.33
CA SER A 48 -20.88 5.50 -20.79
C SER A 48 -20.13 4.23 -21.22
N GLU A 49 -19.24 3.68 -20.39
CA GLU A 49 -18.33 2.57 -20.77
C GLU A 49 -18.58 1.28 -19.97
N GLN A 50 -19.54 1.29 -19.04
CA GLN A 50 -19.85 0.11 -18.23
C GLN A 50 -20.73 -0.86 -19.00
N ILE A 51 -20.33 -2.14 -19.01
CA ILE A 51 -21.11 -3.22 -19.59
C ILE A 51 -21.63 -4.08 -18.45
N LEU A 52 -22.95 -4.25 -18.40
CA LEU A 52 -23.58 -5.22 -17.52
C LEU A 52 -23.43 -6.61 -18.17
N THR A 53 -22.75 -7.53 -17.51
CA THR A 53 -22.62 -8.90 -18.01
C THR A 53 -23.90 -9.71 -17.77
N SER A 54 -24.00 -10.86 -18.43
CA SER A 54 -25.06 -11.86 -18.19
C SER A 54 -25.21 -12.25 -16.72
N ASP A 55 -24.12 -12.13 -15.95
CA ASP A 55 -24.05 -12.52 -14.55
C ASP A 55 -24.41 -11.36 -13.59
N GLY A 56 -24.88 -10.23 -14.14
CA GLY A 56 -25.24 -9.03 -13.38
C GLY A 56 -24.07 -8.22 -12.86
N ASN A 57 -22.84 -8.53 -13.27
CA ASN A 57 -21.64 -7.81 -12.86
C ASN A 57 -21.37 -6.63 -13.78
N LEU A 58 -21.03 -5.48 -13.18
CA LEU A 58 -20.56 -4.31 -13.92
C LEU A 58 -19.07 -4.45 -14.21
N ARG A 59 -18.70 -4.31 -15.48
CA ARG A 59 -17.29 -4.36 -15.93
C ARG A 59 -16.90 -3.07 -16.64
N VAL A 60 -15.62 -2.73 -16.55
CA VAL A 60 -14.97 -1.72 -17.40
C VAL A 60 -13.80 -2.41 -18.10
N GLY A 61 -13.82 -2.42 -19.43
CA GLY A 61 -12.92 -3.27 -20.22
C GLY A 61 -13.09 -4.74 -19.84
N GLN A 62 -12.01 -5.38 -19.39
CA GLN A 62 -12.03 -6.77 -18.94
C GLN A 62 -12.08 -6.94 -17.41
N CYS A 63 -12.15 -5.86 -16.64
CA CYS A 63 -12.08 -5.93 -15.18
C CYS A 63 -13.46 -5.71 -14.53
N SER A 64 -13.73 -6.42 -13.43
CA SER A 64 -14.93 -6.18 -12.62
C SER A 64 -14.76 -4.91 -11.79
N ILE A 65 -15.80 -4.08 -11.75
CA ILE A 65 -15.79 -2.88 -10.91
C ILE A 65 -15.71 -3.23 -9.42
N ASN A 66 -16.25 -4.39 -9.04
CA ASN A 66 -16.17 -4.85 -7.66
C ASN A 66 -14.72 -5.15 -7.27
N GLU A 67 -13.94 -5.79 -8.15
CA GLU A 67 -12.50 -6.04 -7.92
C GLU A 67 -11.72 -4.72 -7.76
N LEU A 68 -12.00 -3.72 -8.60
CA LEU A 68 -11.39 -2.38 -8.47
C LEU A 68 -11.77 -1.70 -7.14
N ARG A 69 -13.02 -1.86 -6.69
CA ARG A 69 -13.50 -1.31 -5.43
C ARG A 69 -12.85 -2.01 -4.23
N ASP A 70 -12.67 -3.32 -4.30
CA ASP A 70 -12.01 -4.11 -3.26
C ASP A 70 -10.54 -3.72 -3.14
N LEU A 71 -9.83 -3.57 -4.27
CA LEU A 71 -8.45 -3.04 -4.31
C LEU A 71 -8.35 -1.66 -3.66
N MET A 72 -9.26 -0.75 -4.04
CA MET A 72 -9.32 0.60 -3.46
C MET A 72 -9.58 0.57 -1.95
N SER A 73 -10.40 -0.38 -1.46
CA SER A 73 -10.67 -0.59 -0.04
C SER A 73 -9.45 -1.10 0.72
N MET A 74 -8.72 -2.08 0.16
CA MET A 74 -7.48 -2.59 0.74
C MET A 74 -6.40 -1.51 0.82
N MET A 75 -6.24 -0.73 -0.26
CA MET A 75 -5.36 0.45 -0.29
C MET A 75 -5.67 1.45 0.84
N LYS A 76 -6.95 1.81 1.03
CA LYS A 76 -7.36 2.70 2.13
C LYS A 76 -7.09 2.11 3.50
N SER A 77 -7.39 0.82 3.67
CA SER A 77 -7.19 0.15 4.96
C SER A 77 -5.71 0.14 5.34
N GLU A 78 -4.83 -0.16 4.40
CA GLU A 78 -3.40 -0.20 4.66
C GLU A 78 -2.84 1.18 5.04
N LEU A 79 -3.28 2.22 4.33
CA LEU A 79 -2.93 3.60 4.68
C LEU A 79 -3.44 3.97 6.09
N GLY A 80 -4.66 3.55 6.45
CA GLY A 80 -5.22 3.75 7.79
C GLY A 80 -4.40 3.08 8.90
N LYS A 81 -3.96 1.83 8.69
CA LYS A 81 -3.08 1.13 9.63
C LYS A 81 -1.73 1.85 9.79
N LEU A 82 -1.16 2.31 8.69
CA LEU A 82 0.11 3.04 8.71
C LEU A 82 -0.02 4.35 9.52
N PHE A 83 -1.09 5.13 9.30
CA PHE A 83 -1.35 6.33 10.09
C PHE A 83 -1.50 6.01 11.59
N GLN A 84 -2.26 4.98 11.92
CA GLN A 84 -2.42 4.56 13.32
C GLN A 84 -1.08 4.18 13.97
N HIS A 85 -0.21 3.47 13.24
CA HIS A 85 1.12 3.12 13.75
C HIS A 85 2.00 4.35 13.95
N VAL A 86 1.99 5.31 13.02
CA VAL A 86 2.75 6.56 13.15
C VAL A 86 2.23 7.40 14.32
N ASP A 87 0.92 7.50 14.52
CA ASP A 87 0.32 8.24 15.63
C ASP A 87 0.63 7.59 16.99
N GLN A 88 0.65 6.26 17.07
CA GLN A 88 1.03 5.54 18.29
C GLN A 88 2.48 5.84 18.71
N ILE A 89 3.41 5.94 17.74
CA ILE A 89 4.80 6.31 18.00
C ILE A 89 4.89 7.72 18.61
N ASN A 90 4.07 8.67 18.13
CA ASN A 90 4.06 10.04 18.65
C ASN A 90 3.42 10.16 20.05
N THR A 91 2.56 9.21 20.44
CA THR A 91 1.81 9.25 21.70
C THR A 91 2.59 8.63 22.87
N ILE A 92 3.48 7.67 22.59
CA ILE A 92 4.31 6.97 23.58
C ILE A 92 5.66 7.72 23.67
N GLY A 93 5.65 8.84 24.40
CA GLY A 93 6.81 9.75 24.51
C GLY A 93 8.13 9.08 24.87
N ASP A 94 9.21 9.60 24.25
CA ASP A 94 10.66 9.55 24.48
C ASP A 94 11.40 8.28 24.98
N ASP A 95 10.76 7.30 25.61
CA ASP A 95 11.41 6.06 26.07
C ASP A 95 11.31 4.90 25.06
N SER A 96 10.56 5.07 23.96
CA SER A 96 10.40 4.05 22.90
C SER A 96 11.11 4.39 21.59
N SER A 97 12.22 5.14 21.65
CA SER A 97 12.97 5.79 20.55
C SER A 97 13.40 4.96 19.33
N ARG A 98 13.00 3.70 19.21
CA ARG A 98 12.96 3.01 17.92
C ARG A 98 11.54 3.06 17.39
N VAL A 99 11.29 4.03 16.51
CA VAL A 99 10.40 3.82 15.36
C VAL A 99 10.62 2.37 14.91
N ASP A 100 9.61 1.51 15.00
CA ASP A 100 9.75 0.13 14.57
C ASP A 100 9.88 0.14 13.05
N TYR A 101 11.11 0.31 12.61
CA TYR A 101 11.48 0.47 11.22
C TYR A 101 11.07 -0.77 10.41
N LYS A 102 11.01 -1.94 11.04
CA LYS A 102 10.48 -3.16 10.42
C LYS A 102 9.00 -3.01 10.06
N THR A 103 8.24 -2.32 10.91
CA THR A 103 6.82 -2.03 10.66
C THR A 103 6.65 -1.08 9.46
N ILE A 104 7.46 -0.02 9.35
CA ILE A 104 7.43 0.86 8.16
C ILE A 104 7.78 0.08 6.89
N VAL A 105 8.85 -0.72 6.92
CA VAL A 105 9.23 -1.59 5.79
C VAL A 105 8.10 -2.55 5.42
N GLY A 106 7.43 -3.13 6.41
CA GLY A 106 6.28 -4.00 6.22
C GLY A 106 5.16 -3.30 5.46
N HIS A 107 4.73 -2.13 5.94
CA HIS A 107 3.68 -1.33 5.28
C HIS A 107 4.08 -0.89 3.86
N THR A 108 5.34 -0.46 3.66
CA THR A 108 5.85 -0.09 2.34
C THR A 108 5.78 -1.26 1.37
N THR A 109 6.14 -2.47 1.83
CA THR A 109 6.08 -3.69 1.01
C THR A 109 4.63 -4.01 0.59
N VAL A 110 3.68 -3.90 1.53
CA VAL A 110 2.25 -4.12 1.21
C VAL A 110 1.74 -3.08 0.23
N LEU A 111 2.10 -1.80 0.41
CA LEU A 111 1.71 -0.72 -0.52
C LEU A 111 2.27 -0.96 -1.93
N GLN A 112 3.54 -1.38 -2.05
CA GLN A 112 4.13 -1.71 -3.34
C GLN A 112 3.40 -2.87 -4.04
N GLN A 113 3.04 -3.91 -3.28
CA GLN A 113 2.26 -5.04 -3.81
C GLN A 113 0.88 -4.59 -4.29
N LEU A 114 0.16 -3.80 -3.49
CA LEU A 114 -1.14 -3.24 -3.88
C LEU A 114 -1.02 -2.36 -5.13
N ASN A 115 0.01 -1.50 -5.21
CA ASN A 115 0.27 -0.67 -6.38
C ASN A 115 0.50 -1.51 -7.64
N LYS A 116 1.24 -2.62 -7.52
CA LYS A 116 1.45 -3.57 -8.62
C LYS A 116 0.14 -4.21 -9.07
N GLU A 117 -0.68 -4.69 -8.13
CA GLU A 117 -1.99 -5.29 -8.44
C GLU A 117 -2.90 -4.29 -9.15
N VAL A 118 -2.93 -3.03 -8.70
CA VAL A 118 -3.72 -1.99 -9.37
C VAL A 118 -3.22 -1.75 -10.78
N LYS A 119 -1.90 -1.69 -10.99
CA LYS A 119 -1.32 -1.53 -12.33
C LYS A 119 -1.77 -2.66 -13.27
N GLU A 120 -1.79 -3.90 -12.80
CA GLU A 120 -2.26 -5.05 -13.56
C GLU A 120 -3.76 -4.94 -13.89
N HIS A 121 -4.60 -4.51 -12.94
CA HIS A 121 -6.03 -4.33 -13.18
C HIS A 121 -6.31 -3.15 -14.12
N LEU A 122 -5.54 -2.06 -14.03
CA LEU A 122 -5.65 -0.93 -14.95
C LEU A 122 -5.28 -1.31 -16.38
N TYR A 123 -4.34 -2.25 -16.55
CA TYR A 123 -4.06 -2.83 -17.86
C TYR A 123 -5.29 -3.56 -18.42
N LEU A 124 -5.98 -4.37 -17.60
CA LEU A 124 -7.21 -5.07 -18.01
C LEU A 124 -8.37 -4.11 -18.31
N VAL A 125 -8.47 -2.99 -17.59
CA VAL A 125 -9.44 -1.93 -17.85
C VAL A 125 -9.22 -1.28 -19.23
N ALA A 126 -7.97 -1.16 -19.66
CA ALA A 126 -7.64 -0.59 -20.97
C ALA A 126 -7.88 -1.55 -22.15
N LEU A 127 -8.08 -2.85 -21.88
CA LEU A 127 -8.38 -3.84 -22.92
C LEU A 127 -9.86 -3.77 -23.30
N PRO A 128 -10.20 -3.96 -24.59
CA PRO A 128 -11.58 -4.01 -25.04
C PRO A 128 -12.31 -5.20 -24.41
N ALA A 129 -13.59 -4.98 -24.07
CA ALA A 129 -14.47 -6.07 -23.68
C ALA A 129 -14.66 -7.02 -24.87
N SER A 130 -14.51 -8.32 -24.62
CA SER A 130 -14.73 -9.39 -25.61
C SER A 130 -16.18 -9.83 -25.64
#